data_AF-A0A8I6WFD1-F1
#
_entry.id   AF-A0A8I6WFD1-F1
#
_cell.length_a   1.000
_cell.length_b   1.000
_cell.length_c   1.000
_cell.angle_alpha   90.00
_cell.angle_beta   90.00
_cell.angle_gamma   90.00
#
_symmetry.space_group_name_H-M   'P 1'
#
loop_
_entity.id
_entity.type
_entity.pdbx_description
1 polymer ?
#
loop_
_entity_poly.entity_id
_entity_poly.type
_entity_poly.pdbx_seq_one_letter_code
_entity_poly.pdbx_strand_id
1 'polypeptide(L)'
;MKCVRSTRVVLNDLRENGWESMLAEVHVFCEKHDIVELDMEEAYVNPKKRRKVTGITNIHHYQVDCFNDAFDWLVQELDNRFSETSTNLLVWSAALSPRDSFHDFIWTIL
;
A
#
# COMPACT_ATOMS: atom_id res chain seq x y z
N MET A 1 -5.29 -18.10 0.49
CA MET A 1 -4.85 -16.96 -0.36
C MET A 1 -5.94 -15.97 -0.76
N LYS A 2 -7.25 -16.27 -0.62
CA LYS A 2 -8.35 -15.34 -1.00
C LYS A 2 -8.16 -13.93 -0.41
N CYS A 3 -7.77 -13.83 0.85
CA CYS A 3 -7.52 -12.56 1.53
C CYS A 3 -6.41 -11.74 0.84
N VAL A 4 -5.28 -12.35 0.47
CA VAL A 4 -4.16 -11.65 -0.21
C VAL A 4 -4.63 -11.02 -1.53
N ARG A 5 -5.38 -11.79 -2.33
CA ARG A 5 -5.96 -11.27 -3.58
C ARG A 5 -6.97 -10.15 -3.33
N SER A 6 -7.85 -10.31 -2.34
CA SER A 6 -8.82 -9.27 -1.97
C SER A 6 -8.13 -7.99 -1.50
N THR A 7 -7.09 -8.09 -0.67
CA THR A 7 -6.29 -6.94 -0.22
C THR A 7 -5.67 -6.21 -1.39
N ARG A 8 -5.11 -6.92 -2.39
CA ARG A 8 -4.55 -6.28 -3.59
C ARG A 8 -5.61 -5.49 -4.37
N VAL A 9 -6.82 -6.03 -4.52
CA VAL A 9 -7.91 -5.32 -5.19
C VAL A 9 -8.25 -4.03 -4.45
N VAL A 10 -8.35 -4.08 -3.11
CA VAL A 10 -8.62 -2.91 -2.29
C VAL A 10 -7.50 -1.87 -2.38
N LEU A 11 -6.23 -2.30 -2.35
CA LEU A 11 -5.09 -1.39 -2.50
C LEU A 11 -5.10 -0.67 -3.85
N ASN A 12 -5.41 -1.37 -4.93
CA ASN A 12 -5.51 -0.75 -6.26
C ASN A 12 -6.68 0.24 -6.33
N ASP A 13 -7.84 -0.12 -5.79
CA ASP A 13 -9.00 0.77 -5.76
C ASP A 13 -8.71 2.05 -4.93
N LEU A 14 -8.09 1.91 -3.76
CA LEU A 14 -7.65 3.06 -2.95
C LEU A 14 -6.61 3.91 -3.67
N ARG A 15 -5.71 3.31 -4.45
CA ARG A 15 -4.74 4.06 -5.24
C ARG A 15 -5.43 4.88 -6.34
N GLU A 16 -6.39 4.30 -7.03
CA GLU A 16 -7.07 4.92 -8.17
C GLU A 16 -8.09 5.98 -7.72
N ASN A 17 -8.85 5.69 -6.65
CA ASN A 17 -10.01 6.48 -6.24
C ASN A 17 -9.88 7.13 -4.85
N GLY A 18 -8.87 6.77 -4.06
CA GLY A 18 -8.76 7.18 -2.66
C GLY A 18 -8.02 8.49 -2.39
N TRP A 19 -7.36 9.08 -3.40
CA TRP A 19 -6.58 10.31 -3.21
C TRP A 19 -7.41 11.47 -2.65
N GLU A 20 -8.55 11.77 -3.27
CA GLU A 20 -9.39 12.91 -2.87
C GLU A 20 -9.94 12.74 -1.44
N SER A 21 -10.36 11.51 -1.09
CA SER A 21 -10.83 11.20 0.26
C SER A 21 -9.73 11.34 1.30
N MET A 22 -8.53 10.80 1.01
CA MET A 22 -7.38 10.94 1.91
C MET A 22 -7.01 12.41 2.09
N LEU A 23 -6.97 13.17 1.01
CA LEU A 23 -6.63 14.59 1.05
C LEU A 23 -7.65 15.38 1.89
N ALA A 24 -8.95 15.09 1.74
CA ALA A 24 -9.99 15.68 2.57
C ALA A 24 -9.79 15.38 4.08
N GLU A 25 -9.41 14.15 4.44
CA GLU A 25 -9.07 13.80 5.83
C GLU A 25 -7.85 14.57 6.34
N VAL A 26 -6.83 14.77 5.49
CA VAL A 26 -5.66 15.60 5.82
C VAL A 26 -6.05 17.05 6.08
N HIS A 27 -6.95 17.63 5.28
CA HIS A 27 -7.46 18.98 5.51
C HIS A 27 -8.19 19.10 6.85
N VAL A 28 -9.09 18.15 7.17
CA VAL A 28 -9.78 18.10 8.47
C VAL A 28 -8.79 17.97 9.63
N PHE A 29 -7.73 17.17 9.45
CA PHE A 29 -6.68 17.03 10.44
C PHE A 29 -5.91 18.35 10.64
N CYS A 30 -5.55 19.03 9.55
CA CYS A 30 -4.85 20.32 9.62
C CYS A 30 -5.69 21.38 10.34
N GLU A 31 -6.97 21.52 9.98
CA GLU A 31 -7.92 22.43 10.63
C GLU A 31 -8.03 22.16 12.13
N LYS A 32 -8.18 20.89 12.52
CA LYS A 32 -8.29 20.49 13.93
C LYS A 32 -7.07 20.86 14.78
N HIS A 33 -5.90 20.96 14.15
CA HIS A 33 -4.63 21.15 14.83
C HIS A 33 -3.99 22.53 14.56
N ASP A 34 -4.74 23.47 13.98
CA ASP A 34 -4.24 24.80 13.56
C ASP A 34 -2.96 24.71 12.70
N ILE A 35 -2.86 23.68 11.86
CA ILE A 35 -1.77 23.50 10.92
C ILE A 35 -2.11 24.29 9.66
N VAL A 36 -1.21 25.18 9.25
CA VAL A 36 -1.37 25.95 8.01
C VAL A 36 -1.43 24.99 6.83
N GLU A 37 -2.50 25.13 6.05
CA GLU A 37 -2.75 24.33 4.88
C GLU A 37 -1.74 24.63 3.77
N LEU A 38 -1.33 23.59 3.07
CA LEU A 38 -0.39 23.68 1.95
C LEU A 38 -1.15 24.00 0.66
N ASP A 39 -0.71 25.03 -0.08
CA ASP A 39 -1.23 25.28 -1.43
C ASP A 39 -0.77 24.18 -2.39
N MET A 40 -1.72 23.38 -2.87
CA MET A 40 -1.44 22.23 -3.72
C MET A 40 -1.01 22.62 -5.15
N GLU A 41 -1.36 23.82 -5.62
CA GLU A 41 -0.99 24.33 -6.94
C GLU A 41 0.36 25.06 -6.92
N GLU A 42 0.88 25.39 -5.74
CA GLU A 42 2.20 26.00 -5.61
C GLU A 42 3.32 25.05 -6.08
N ALA A 43 4.41 25.63 -6.59
CA ALA A 43 5.60 24.89 -6.96
C ALA A 43 6.20 24.16 -5.75
N TYR A 44 6.44 22.86 -5.91
CA TYR A 44 7.05 22.06 -4.86
C TYR A 44 8.51 22.43 -4.64
N VAL A 45 8.86 22.72 -3.39
CA VAL A 45 10.24 23.02 -2.98
C VAL A 45 10.82 21.85 -2.20
N ASN A 46 11.81 21.17 -2.79
CA ASN A 46 12.50 20.08 -2.10
C ASN A 46 13.25 20.61 -0.85
N PRO A 47 12.91 20.17 0.37
CA PRO A 47 13.53 20.68 1.59
C PRO A 47 15.04 20.43 1.68
N LYS A 48 15.52 19.34 1.08
CA LYS A 48 16.94 18.96 1.04
C LYS A 48 17.73 19.73 -0.04
N LYS A 49 17.03 20.29 -1.03
CA LYS A 49 17.63 21.00 -2.17
C LYS A 49 16.82 22.25 -2.51
N ARG A 50 16.64 23.16 -1.54
CA ARG A 50 15.75 24.33 -1.68
C ARG A 50 16.03 25.25 -2.88
N ARG A 51 17.29 25.30 -3.35
CA ARG A 51 17.69 26.11 -4.52
C ARG A 51 17.39 25.42 -5.85
N LYS A 52 17.06 24.13 -5.85
CA LYS A 52 16.75 23.38 -7.06
C LYS A 52 15.28 23.60 -7.42
N VAL A 53 15.04 24.17 -8.58
CA VAL A 53 13.71 24.20 -9.19
C VAL A 53 13.33 22.78 -9.60
N THR A 54 12.20 22.30 -9.09
CA THR A 54 11.70 20.95 -9.35
C THR A 54 10.83 20.91 -10.61
N GLY A 55 10.16 22.02 -10.93
CA GLY A 55 9.26 22.14 -12.09
C GLY A 55 7.93 21.42 -11.92
N ILE A 56 7.62 20.95 -10.71
CA ILE A 56 6.38 20.25 -10.37
C ILE A 56 5.64 21.00 -9.26
N THR A 57 4.34 20.77 -9.15
CA THR A 57 3.50 21.32 -8.08
C THR A 57 3.51 20.43 -6.84
N ASN A 58 3.02 20.97 -5.72
CA ASN A 58 2.83 20.19 -4.48
C ASN A 58 1.91 18.98 -4.71
N ILE A 59 0.80 19.15 -5.45
CA ILE A 59 -0.09 18.03 -5.78
C ILE A 59 0.63 16.91 -6.54
N HIS A 60 1.47 17.25 -7.52
CA HIS A 60 2.22 16.24 -8.25
C HIS A 60 3.15 15.48 -7.31
N HIS A 61 3.91 16.17 -6.46
CA HIS A 61 4.81 15.51 -5.54
C HIS A 61 4.09 14.57 -4.56
N TYR A 62 3.01 15.02 -3.93
CA TYR A 62 2.35 14.21 -2.91
C TYR A 62 1.47 13.11 -3.50
N GLN A 63 0.76 13.36 -4.59
CA GLN A 63 -0.10 12.35 -5.22
C GLN A 63 0.69 11.39 -6.10
N VAL A 64 1.57 11.90 -6.96
CA VAL A 64 2.24 11.10 -7.97
C VAL A 64 3.49 10.44 -7.42
N ASP A 65 4.33 11.17 -6.69
CA ASP A 65 5.55 10.58 -6.13
C ASP A 65 5.23 9.86 -4.81
N CYS A 66 4.68 10.55 -3.81
CA CYS A 66 4.61 9.99 -2.45
C CYS A 66 3.50 8.95 -2.26
N PHE A 67 2.27 9.27 -2.67
CA PHE A 67 1.11 8.40 -2.45
C PHE A 67 1.25 7.11 -3.26
N ASN A 68 1.57 7.21 -4.55
CA ASN A 68 1.81 6.03 -5.38
C ASN A 68 3.00 5.19 -4.90
N ASP A 69 4.12 5.81 -4.51
CA ASP A 69 5.26 5.07 -3.98
C ASP A 69 4.84 4.24 -2.76
N ALA A 70 4.03 4.81 -1.86
CA ALA A 70 3.52 4.07 -0.70
C ALA A 70 2.71 2.82 -1.10
N PHE A 71 1.85 2.92 -2.12
CA PHE A 71 1.13 1.75 -2.65
C PHE A 71 2.05 0.74 -3.34
N ASP A 72 3.03 1.20 -4.11
CA ASP A 72 3.99 0.32 -4.76
C ASP A 72 4.79 -0.48 -3.72
N TRP A 73 5.20 0.17 -2.63
CA TRP A 73 5.80 -0.50 -1.48
C TRP A 73 4.87 -1.51 -0.82
N LEU A 74 3.61 -1.16 -0.57
CA LEU A 74 2.64 -2.08 0.04
C LEU A 74 2.37 -3.31 -0.82
N VAL A 75 2.22 -3.13 -2.14
CA VAL A 75 2.01 -4.23 -3.08
C VAL A 75 3.27 -5.11 -3.18
N GLN A 76 4.44 -4.51 -3.29
CA GLN A 76 5.70 -5.24 -3.34
C GLN A 76 5.92 -6.06 -2.06
N GLU A 77 5.67 -5.48 -0.89
CA GLU A 77 5.82 -6.18 0.38
C GLU A 77 4.82 -7.34 0.51
N LEU A 78 3.59 -7.15 0.04
CA LEU A 78 2.59 -8.22 -0.01
C LEU A 78 3.09 -9.40 -0.87
N ASP A 79 3.70 -9.10 -2.01
CA ASP A 79 4.21 -10.12 -2.94
C ASP A 79 5.44 -10.84 -2.40
N ASN A 80 6.33 -10.13 -1.73
CA ASN A 80 7.49 -10.72 -1.07
C ASN A 80 7.07 -11.69 0.04
N ARG A 81 6.08 -11.32 0.86
CA ARG A 81 5.59 -12.16 1.96
C ARG A 81 4.80 -13.37 1.48
N PHE A 82 3.98 -13.18 0.45
CA PHE A 82 3.10 -14.21 -0.10
C PHE A 82 3.55 -14.69 -1.48
N SER A 83 4.87 -14.88 -1.64
CA SER A 83 5.43 -15.53 -2.82
C SER A 83 4.81 -16.91 -3.04
N GLU A 84 4.96 -17.45 -4.25
CA GLU A 84 4.49 -18.81 -4.57
C GLU A 84 5.04 -19.84 -3.58
N THR A 85 6.34 -19.78 -3.28
CA THR A 85 7.00 -20.67 -2.33
C THR A 85 6.45 -20.50 -0.91
N SER A 86 6.36 -19.26 -0.40
CA SER A 86 5.84 -18.99 0.94
C SER A 86 4.39 -19.45 1.08
N THR A 87 3.60 -19.23 0.04
CA THR A 87 2.20 -19.63 -0.04
C THR A 87 2.04 -21.14 -0.01
N ASN A 88 2.81 -21.87 -0.83
CA ASN A 88 2.77 -23.33 -0.87
C ASN A 88 3.19 -23.92 0.47
N LEU A 89 4.25 -23.38 1.09
CA LEU A 89 4.68 -23.79 2.42
C LEU A 89 3.58 -23.59 3.48
N LEU A 90 2.87 -22.46 3.45
CA LEU A 90 1.74 -22.21 4.36
C LEU A 90 0.60 -23.20 4.13
N VAL A 91 0.28 -23.53 2.88
CA VAL A 91 -0.75 -24.53 2.53
C VAL A 91 -0.35 -25.91 3.04
N TRP A 92 0.89 -26.35 2.80
CA TRP A 92 1.40 -27.64 3.29
C TRP A 92 1.44 -27.70 4.82
N SER A 93 1.87 -26.61 5.46
CA SER A 93 1.89 -26.51 6.93
C SER A 93 0.48 -26.59 7.51
N ALA A 94 -0.52 -25.99 6.85
CA ALA A 94 -1.91 -26.11 7.23
C ALA A 94 -2.46 -27.53 7.03
N ALA A 95 -2.07 -28.23 5.95
CA ALA A 95 -2.43 -29.63 5.73
C ALA A 95 -1.86 -30.57 6.81
N LEU A 96 -0.71 -30.21 7.39
CA LEU A 96 -0.12 -30.89 8.55
C LEU A 96 -0.78 -30.54 9.90
N SER A 97 -1.90 -29.82 9.89
CA SER A 97 -2.63 -29.48 11.12
C SER A 97 -3.37 -30.71 11.68
N PRO A 98 -3.08 -31.14 12.93
CA PRO A 98 -3.80 -32.26 13.55
C PRO A 98 -5.23 -31.90 13.95
N ARG A 99 -5.61 -30.62 13.90
CA ARG A 99 -6.93 -30.10 14.30
C ARG A 99 -8.07 -30.79 13.56
N ASP A 100 -7.85 -31.10 12.29
CA ASP A 100 -8.80 -31.77 11.40
C ASP A 100 -8.30 -33.15 10.99
N SER A 101 -7.55 -33.83 11.88
CA SER A 101 -6.99 -35.17 11.65
C SER A 101 -6.17 -35.29 10.35
N PHE A 102 -5.45 -34.24 9.98
CA PHE A 102 -4.68 -34.19 8.73
C PHE A 102 -5.55 -34.44 7.48
N HIS A 103 -6.83 -34.08 7.50
CA HIS A 103 -7.76 -34.31 6.38
C HIS A 103 -7.23 -33.78 5.04
N ASP A 104 -6.55 -32.63 5.07
CA ASP A 104 -6.02 -31.97 3.87
C ASP A 104 -4.63 -32.48 3.46
N PHE A 105 -4.05 -33.41 4.23
CA PHE A 105 -2.79 -34.08 3.89
C PHE A 105 -3.04 -35.17 2.84
N ILE A 106 -3.00 -34.79 1.56
CA ILE A 106 -3.09 -35.73 0.44
C ILE A 106 -1.68 -36.24 0.08
N TRP A 107 -1.52 -37.56 -0.04
CA TRP A 107 -0.27 -38.27 -0.37
C TRP A 107 0.40 -37.92 -1.72
N THR A 108 -0.14 -36.97 -2.49
CA THR A 108 0.37 -36.57 -3.82
C THR A 108 1.40 -35.43 -3.77
N ILE A 109 1.91 -35.08 -2.58
CA ILE A 109 2.97 -34.07 -2.38
C ILE A 109 4.38 -34.71 -2.35
N LEU A 110 4.49 -36.04 -2.52
CA LEU A 110 5.75 -36.77 -2.79
C LEU A 110 5.79 -37.24 -4.24
#